data_AF-A0AAV3R032-F1
#
_entry.id   AF-A0AAV3R032-F1
#
_cell.length_a   1.000
_cell.length_b   1.000
_cell.length_c   1.000
_cell.angle_alpha   90.00
_cell.angle_beta   90.00
_cell.angle_gamma   90.00
#
_symmetry.space_group_name_H-M   'P 1'
#
loop_
_entity.id
_entity.type
_entity.pdbx_description
1 polymer ?
#
loop_
_entity_poly.entity_id
_entity_poly.type
_entity_poly.pdbx_seq_one_letter_code
_entity_poly.pdbx_strand_id
1 'polypeptide(L)'
;MAEIFSSKKKLDGKVAIITGGASGIGEATTRLFATNGIRGVVIADIQEGERVVESIGSNICSYFHCDVTDEEQVKSMVEFTISSYGQLDIMFSNAGRAFLTRPRLSLTSTYPSWIVLIASMCVVDGGFTI
;
A
#
# COMPACT_ATOMS: atom_id res chain seq x y z
N MET A 1 32.35 -2.12 26.80
CA MET A 1 32.10 -2.42 25.38
C MET A 1 30.70 -1.91 25.07
N ALA A 2 30.60 -0.86 24.27
CA ALA A 2 29.38 -0.09 24.09
C ALA A 2 28.24 -0.97 23.52
N GLU A 3 27.07 -0.92 24.16
CA GLU A 3 25.82 -1.37 23.54
C GLU A 3 25.60 -0.50 22.30
N ILE A 4 25.77 -1.09 21.13
CA ILE A 4 25.33 -0.51 19.88
C ILE A 4 23.80 -0.57 19.94
N PHE A 5 23.15 0.53 20.34
CA PHE A 5 21.74 0.76 20.08
C PHE A 5 21.57 0.76 18.55
N SER A 6 21.34 -0.43 17.98
CA SER A 6 20.92 -0.54 16.60
C SER A 6 19.64 0.27 16.47
N SER A 7 19.70 1.35 15.69
CA SER A 7 18.54 2.08 15.23
C SER A 7 17.70 1.09 14.43
N LYS A 8 16.83 0.36 15.12
CA LYS A 8 15.96 -0.65 14.53
C LYS A 8 15.07 0.12 13.55
N LYS A 9 15.29 -0.09 12.24
CA LYS A 9 14.49 0.60 11.24
C LYS A 9 13.02 0.26 11.50
N LYS A 10 12.16 1.28 11.52
CA LYS A 10 10.78 1.15 12.02
C LYS A 10 9.94 0.10 11.27
N LEU A 11 10.33 -0.25 10.04
CA LEU A 11 9.63 -1.20 9.18
C LEU A 11 10.38 -2.53 8.99
N ASP A 12 11.44 -2.76 9.77
CA ASP A 12 12.26 -3.96 9.64
C ASP A 12 11.42 -5.24 9.78
N GLY A 13 11.54 -6.13 8.80
CA GLY A 13 10.81 -7.40 8.75
C GLY A 13 9.34 -7.32 8.35
N LYS A 14 8.75 -6.12 8.20
CA LYS A 14 7.33 -5.95 7.85
C LYS A 14 7.06 -6.08 6.36
N VAL A 15 5.83 -6.38 6.00
CA VAL A 15 5.34 -6.44 4.61
C VAL A 15 4.16 -5.48 4.45
N ALA A 16 4.16 -4.70 3.37
CA ALA A 16 3.12 -3.72 3.10
C ALA A 16 2.49 -3.91 1.71
N ILE A 17 1.20 -3.55 1.61
CA ILE A 17 0.53 -3.26 0.35
C ILE A 17 0.28 -1.75 0.29
N ILE A 18 0.51 -1.15 -0.87
CA ILE A 18 0.31 0.27 -1.12
C ILE A 18 -0.59 0.40 -2.35
N THR A 19 -1.85 0.80 -2.14
CA THR A 19 -2.78 1.06 -3.24
C THR A 19 -2.55 2.45 -3.82
N GLY A 20 -2.66 2.60 -5.15
CA GLY A 20 -2.23 3.82 -5.83
C GLY A 20 -0.72 4.04 -5.77
N GLY A 21 0.05 2.97 -5.57
CA GLY A 21 1.49 3.03 -5.30
C GLY A 21 2.37 3.28 -6.52
N ALA A 22 1.80 3.35 -7.73
CA ALA A 22 2.56 3.57 -8.96
C ALA A 22 2.87 5.06 -9.21
N SER A 23 2.24 5.99 -8.47
CA SER A 23 2.45 7.44 -8.66
C SER A 23 2.24 8.27 -7.39
N GLY A 24 2.67 9.53 -7.43
CA GLY A 24 2.33 10.55 -6.44
C GLY A 24 2.74 10.18 -5.01
N ILE A 25 1.79 10.32 -4.07
CA ILE A 25 2.02 10.01 -2.65
C ILE A 25 2.26 8.51 -2.43
N GLY A 26 1.56 7.65 -3.18
CA GLY A 26 1.74 6.20 -3.08
C GLY A 26 3.15 5.80 -3.47
N GLU A 27 3.66 6.27 -4.61
CA GLU A 27 5.03 6.01 -5.05
C GLU A 27 6.06 6.51 -4.03
N ALA A 28 5.91 7.75 -3.56
CA ALA A 28 6.79 8.33 -2.54
C ALA A 28 6.82 7.47 -1.26
N THR A 29 5.66 6.92 -0.88
CA THR A 29 5.51 6.03 0.28
C THR A 29 6.21 4.69 0.04
N THR A 30 6.04 4.09 -1.14
CA THR A 30 6.74 2.85 -1.54
C THR A 30 8.26 3.03 -1.43
N ARG A 31 8.80 4.13 -1.96
CA ARG A 31 10.22 4.46 -1.87
C ARG A 31 10.67 4.67 -0.43
N LEU A 32 9.87 5.36 0.37
CA LEU A 32 10.17 5.57 1.78
C LEU A 32 10.19 4.25 2.55
N PHE A 33 9.26 3.34 2.27
CA PHE A 33 9.19 2.04 2.95
C PHE A 33 10.41 1.18 2.60
N ALA A 34 10.81 1.16 1.33
CA ALA A 34 12.02 0.47 0.88
C ALA A 34 13.28 0.97 1.60
N THR A 35 13.45 2.29 1.75
CA THR A 35 14.62 2.86 2.45
C THR A 35 14.61 2.57 3.96
N ASN A 36 13.41 2.44 4.55
CA ASN A 36 13.18 2.11 5.96
C ASN A 36 13.24 0.61 6.28
N GLY A 37 13.81 -0.21 5.40
CA GLY A 37 14.17 -1.60 5.71
C GLY A 37 12.98 -2.55 5.71
N ILE A 38 11.90 -2.21 5.02
CA ILE A 38 10.78 -3.13 4.85
C ILE A 38 11.25 -4.43 4.18
N ARG A 39 10.67 -5.56 4.58
CA ARG A 39 10.97 -6.86 3.97
C ARG A 39 10.38 -6.97 2.57
N GLY A 40 9.18 -6.44 2.37
CA GLY A 40 8.46 -6.51 1.11
C GLY A 40 7.41 -5.41 0.99
N VAL A 41 7.27 -4.86 -0.21
CA VAL A 41 6.20 -3.92 -0.55
C VAL A 41 5.54 -4.31 -1.86
N VAL A 42 4.22 -4.42 -1.85
CA VAL A 42 3.42 -4.69 -3.03
C VAL A 42 2.72 -3.40 -3.45
N ILE A 43 3.06 -2.90 -4.63
CA ILE A 43 2.37 -1.81 -5.29
C ILE A 43 1.12 -2.38 -5.94
N ALA A 44 -0.04 -1.86 -5.55
CA ALA A 44 -1.32 -2.17 -6.14
C ALA A 44 -1.87 -0.94 -6.86
N ASP A 45 -1.97 -0.98 -8.18
CA ASP A 45 -2.46 0.16 -8.96
C ASP A 45 -3.12 -0.36 -10.25
N ILE A 46 -4.00 0.47 -10.82
CA ILE A 46 -4.55 0.25 -12.16
C ILE A 46 -3.58 0.78 -13.24
N GLN A 47 -2.60 1.60 -12.85
CA GLN A 47 -1.53 2.08 -13.71
C GLN A 47 -0.30 1.18 -13.61
N GLU A 48 0.48 1.13 -14.68
CA GLU A 48 1.74 0.39 -14.76
C GLU A 48 2.73 0.86 -13.66
N GLY A 49 3.07 -0.04 -12.75
CA GLY A 49 3.95 0.20 -11.59
C GLY A 49 5.38 -0.34 -11.76
N GLU A 50 5.68 -0.99 -12.89
CA GLU A 50 6.94 -1.70 -13.16
C GLU A 50 8.15 -0.80 -13.01
N ARG A 51 8.05 0.47 -13.45
CA ARG A 51 9.14 1.45 -13.31
C ARG A 51 9.51 1.72 -11.86
N VAL A 52 8.52 1.75 -10.98
CA VAL A 52 8.74 1.96 -9.54
C VAL A 52 9.43 0.72 -8.96
N VAL A 53 8.96 -0.48 -9.33
CA VAL A 53 9.58 -1.76 -8.94
C VAL A 53 11.04 -1.82 -9.38
N GLU A 54 11.34 -1.52 -10.65
CA GLU A 54 12.70 -1.51 -11.18
C GLU A 54 13.61 -0.53 -10.42
N SER A 55 13.09 0.65 -10.09
CA SER A 55 13.87 1.67 -9.40
C SER A 55 14.16 1.36 -7.93
N ILE A 56 13.35 0.52 -7.29
CA ILE A 56 13.53 0.09 -5.89
C ILE A 56 14.32 -1.22 -5.82
N GLY A 57 14.06 -2.13 -6.76
CA GLY A 57 14.57 -3.49 -6.79
C GLY A 57 13.46 -4.52 -6.61
N SER A 58 13.38 -5.47 -7.54
CA SER A 58 12.38 -6.55 -7.55
C SER A 58 12.50 -7.55 -6.39
N ASN A 59 13.57 -7.43 -5.58
CA ASN A 59 13.76 -8.23 -4.36
C ASN A 59 12.96 -7.71 -3.17
N ILE A 60 12.64 -6.41 -3.14
CA ILE A 60 11.91 -5.75 -2.04
C ILE A 60 10.53 -5.31 -2.52
N CYS A 61 10.40 -4.95 -3.80
CA CYS A 61 9.17 -4.41 -4.36
C CYS A 61 8.58 -5.38 -5.38
N SER A 62 7.26 -5.54 -5.36
CA SER A 62 6.50 -6.20 -6.42
C SER A 62 5.35 -5.32 -6.88
N TYR A 63 4.89 -5.51 -8.11
CA TYR A 63 3.70 -4.87 -8.64
C TYR A 63 2.60 -5.90 -8.85
N PHE A 64 1.38 -5.50 -8.55
CA PHE A 64 0.18 -6.27 -8.79
C PHE A 64 -0.88 -5.32 -9.36
N HIS A 65 -1.35 -5.59 -10.58
CA HIS A 65 -2.42 -4.81 -11.18
C HIS A 65 -3.73 -5.04 -10.40
N CYS A 66 -4.29 -4.00 -9.80
CA CYS A 66 -5.49 -4.11 -8.98
C CYS A 66 -6.35 -2.86 -9.08
N ASP A 67 -7.59 -3.05 -9.53
CA ASP A 67 -8.68 -2.12 -9.31
C ASP A 67 -9.29 -2.37 -7.92
N VAL A 68 -9.08 -1.44 -6.99
CA VAL A 68 -9.59 -1.54 -5.62
C VAL A 68 -11.12 -1.49 -5.52
N THR A 69 -11.82 -1.20 -6.63
CA THR A 69 -13.29 -1.27 -6.70
C THR A 69 -13.81 -2.68 -7.01
N ASP A 70 -12.91 -3.59 -7.41
CA ASP A 70 -13.20 -5.00 -7.66
C ASP A 70 -12.73 -5.86 -6.48
N GLU A 71 -13.69 -6.43 -5.75
CA GLU A 71 -13.43 -7.21 -4.54
C GLU A 71 -12.57 -8.46 -4.79
N GLU A 72 -12.75 -9.13 -5.95
CA GLU A 72 -11.98 -10.34 -6.28
C GLU A 72 -10.52 -10.00 -6.59
N GLN A 73 -10.27 -8.83 -7.19
CA GLN A 73 -8.90 -8.34 -7.41
C GLN A 73 -8.21 -7.98 -6.09
N VAL A 74 -8.93 -7.34 -5.17
CA VAL A 74 -8.39 -7.01 -3.83
C VAL A 74 -8.04 -8.30 -3.07
N LYS A 75 -8.92 -9.30 -3.11
CA LYS A 75 -8.66 -10.61 -2.50
C LYS A 75 -7.43 -11.29 -3.10
N SER A 76 -7.35 -11.32 -4.44
CA SER A 76 -6.23 -11.90 -5.17
C SER A 76 -4.90 -11.21 -4.85
N MET A 77 -4.91 -9.88 -4.69
CA MET A 77 -3.74 -9.08 -4.30
C MET A 77 -3.26 -9.43 -2.88
N VAL A 78 -4.18 -9.60 -1.93
CA VAL A 78 -3.83 -10.02 -0.56
C VAL A 78 -3.24 -11.43 -0.56
N GLU A 79 -3.86 -12.37 -1.27
CA GLU A 79 -3.37 -13.74 -1.42
C GLU A 79 -1.98 -13.78 -2.09
N PHE A 80 -1.77 -12.99 -3.13
CA PHE A 80 -0.47 -12.80 -3.77
C PHE A 80 0.59 -12.29 -2.78
N THR A 81 0.23 -11.33 -1.94
CA THR A 81 1.15 -10.74 -0.96
C THR A 81 1.55 -11.75 0.10
N ILE A 82 0.57 -12.48 0.65
CA ILE A 82 0.81 -13.53 1.65
C ILE A 82 1.60 -14.69 1.04
N SER A 83 1.31 -15.12 -0.18
CA SER A 83 2.06 -16.20 -0.84
C SER A 83 3.50 -15.80 -1.18
N SER A 84 3.73 -14.55 -1.56
CA SER A 84 5.06 -14.06 -1.95
C SER A 84 5.97 -13.77 -0.75
N TYR A 85 5.41 -13.19 0.31
CA TYR A 85 6.19 -12.67 1.44
C TYR A 85 5.92 -13.40 2.77
N GLY A 86 4.91 -14.26 2.81
CA GLY A 86 4.53 -15.06 3.98
C GLY A 86 3.62 -14.34 4.99
N GLN A 87 3.43 -13.02 4.85
CA GLN A 87 2.66 -12.19 5.78
C GLN A 87 2.22 -10.88 5.12
N LEU A 88 1.29 -10.18 5.78
CA LEU A 88 0.88 -8.81 5.48
C LEU A 88 0.72 -8.05 6.80
N ASP A 89 1.48 -6.98 7.01
CA ASP A 89 1.46 -6.17 8.24
C ASP A 89 0.75 -4.82 8.04
N ILE A 90 0.93 -4.21 6.87
CA ILE A 90 0.54 -2.80 6.61
C ILE A 90 -0.27 -2.73 5.31
N MET A 91 -1.43 -2.06 5.38
CA MET A 91 -2.21 -1.71 4.20
C MET A 91 -2.31 -0.18 4.08
N PHE A 92 -1.67 0.38 3.06
CA PHE A 92 -1.75 1.80 2.75
C PHE A 92 -2.79 2.03 1.65
N SER A 93 -4.01 2.29 2.10
CA SER A 93 -5.18 2.63 1.28
C SER A 93 -5.10 4.08 0.78
N ASN A 94 -4.42 4.30 -0.34
CA ASN A 94 -4.19 5.62 -0.93
C ASN A 94 -4.78 5.78 -2.34
N ALA A 95 -5.28 4.71 -2.96
CA ALA A 95 -6.03 4.80 -4.20
C ALA A 95 -7.29 5.67 -4.03
N GLY A 96 -7.28 6.87 -4.61
CA GLY A 96 -8.41 7.80 -4.59
C GLY A 96 -8.43 8.66 -5.86
N ARG A 97 -9.63 8.90 -6.41
CA ARG A 97 -9.82 9.83 -7.53
C ARG A 97 -10.31 11.17 -7.00
N ALA A 98 -9.57 12.25 -7.26
CA ALA A 98 -10.03 13.60 -6.97
C ALA A 98 -11.12 14.00 -7.98
N PHE A 99 -12.40 13.91 -7.59
CA PHE A 99 -13.50 14.44 -8.38
C PHE A 99 -13.64 15.95 -8.12
N LEU A 100 -13.00 16.79 -8.95
CA LEU A 100 -13.08 18.26 -8.83
C LEU A 100 -14.41 18.88 -9.32
N THR A 101 -15.47 18.09 -9.57
CA THR A 101 -16.69 18.59 -10.25
C THR A 101 -18.02 18.17 -9.65
N ARG A 102 -18.10 17.70 -8.39
CA ARG A 102 -19.42 17.52 -7.74
C ARG A 102 -19.75 18.64 -6.75
N PRO A 103 -20.82 19.43 -6.99
CA PRO A 103 -21.40 20.20 -5.88
C PRO A 103 -21.81 19.20 -4.80
N ARG A 104 -21.56 19.57 -3.54
CA ARG A 104 -21.80 18.78 -2.33
C ARG A 104 -23.26 18.30 -2.27
N LEU A 105 -23.55 17.16 -2.89
CA LEU A 105 -24.84 16.49 -2.92
C LEU A 105 -24.67 15.09 -2.35
N SER A 106 -25.64 14.73 -1.51
CA SER A 106 -25.69 13.58 -0.60
C SER A 106 -25.07 12.30 -1.17
N LEU A 107 -24.16 11.73 -0.39
CA LEU A 107 -23.65 10.37 -0.54
C LEU A 107 -24.78 9.37 -0.31
N THR A 108 -25.54 9.07 -1.35
CA THR A 108 -26.39 7.88 -1.36
C THR A 108 -26.51 7.33 -2.77
N SER A 109 -26.11 6.07 -2.92
CA SER A 109 -26.59 5.14 -3.94
C SER A 109 -25.88 5.09 -5.30
N THR A 110 -24.58 4.78 -5.34
CA THR A 110 -24.05 4.00 -6.48
C THR A 110 -22.87 3.10 -6.13
N TYR A 111 -22.15 3.37 -5.04
CA TYR A 111 -21.05 2.51 -4.59
C TYR A 111 -21.37 1.85 -3.26
N PRO A 112 -20.95 0.59 -3.03
CA PRO A 112 -20.95 -0.01 -1.70
C PRO A 112 -20.25 0.94 -0.73
N SER A 113 -20.83 1.13 0.46
CA SER A 113 -20.34 2.09 1.47
C SER A 113 -18.87 1.86 1.88
N TRP A 114 -18.33 0.66 1.66
CA TRP A 114 -16.94 0.30 1.93
C TRP A 114 -15.94 0.83 0.89
N ILE A 115 -16.36 1.04 -0.37
CA ILE A 115 -15.49 1.57 -1.45
C ILE A 115 -15.07 3.03 -1.21
N VAL A 116 -15.88 3.79 -0.47
CA VAL A 116 -15.59 5.20 -0.13
C VAL A 116 -14.64 5.31 1.08
N LEU A 117 -14.35 4.21 1.79
CA LEU A 117 -13.55 4.20 3.02
C LEU A 117 -12.05 3.92 2.80
N ILE A 118 -11.58 3.66 1.57
CA ILE A 118 -10.16 3.42 1.22
C ILE A 118 -9.36 4.75 1.16
N ALA A 119 -9.61 5.67 2.09
CA ALA A 119 -8.84 6.92 2.25
C ALA A 119 -8.27 7.08 3.67
N SER A 120 -8.29 6.03 4.48
CA SER A 120 -7.71 6.05 5.82
C SER A 120 -6.77 4.86 5.98
N MET A 121 -5.56 5.15 6.46
CA MET A 121 -4.49 4.18 6.71
C MET A 121 -4.98 3.12 7.71
N CYS A 122 -5.22 1.89 7.24
CA CYS A 122 -5.59 0.76 8.09
C CYS A 122 -4.34 -0.08 8.37
N VAL A 123 -3.78 0.06 9.56
CA VAL A 123 -2.73 -0.83 10.09
C VAL A 123 -3.42 -2.13 10.53
N VAL A 124 -3.03 -3.27 9.96
CA VAL A 124 -3.73 -4.55 10.17
C VAL A 124 -3.38 -5.19 11.52
N ASP A 125 -2.24 -4.83 12.14
CA ASP A 125 -1.98 -5.20 13.53
C ASP A 125 -1.06 -4.19 14.26
N GLY A 126 -1.56 -3.71 15.42
CA GLY A 126 -0.77 -3.29 16.58
C GLY A 126 0.33 -2.23 16.39
N GLY A 127 -0.07 -0.96 16.23
CA GLY A 127 0.70 0.18 16.73
C GLY A 127 1.77 0.75 15.80
N PHE A 128 1.37 1.72 14.96
CA PHE A 128 2.25 2.83 14.59
C PHE A 128 1.40 4.07 14.32
N THR A 129 1.61 5.11 15.12
CA THR A 129 1.05 6.45 14.93
C THR A 129 2.13 7.31 14.28
N ILE A 130 1.77 8.07 13.23
CA ILE A 130 2.63 9.13 12.66
C ILE A 130 2.74 10.31 13.61
#